data_AF-A0A951T817-F1
#
_entry.id   AF-A0A951T817-F1
#
_cell.length_a   1.000
_cell.length_b   1.000
_cell.length_c   1.000
_cell.angle_alpha   90.00
_cell.angle_beta   90.00
_cell.angle_gamma   90.00
#
_symmetry.space_group_name_H-M   'P 1'
#
loop_
_entity.id
_entity.type
_entity.pdbx_description
1 polymer ?
#
loop_
_entity_poly.entity_id
_entity_poly.type
_entity_poly.pdbx_seq_one_letter_code
_entity_poly.pdbx_strand_id
1 'polypeptide(L)'
;MRKCWLAFGPKSLLSLVVAAGMACVLVACASTSQAKKTSTSGFLGDYSQLRPGKEGQAQLLFINPEAQFSAYTSILMDPISVYASTGDSALGKAPKDQIQELLNYLDATVRDKLSGDYTFVTTPGPGTMRLRIALTEAKGANPDISP
;
A
#
# COMPACT_ATOMS: atom_id res chain seq x y z
N MET A 1 -24.65 57.99 -38.25
CA MET A 1 -26.10 58.22 -38.04
C MET A 1 -26.83 56.88 -38.19
N ARG A 2 -27.75 56.55 -37.25
CA ARG A 2 -28.79 55.48 -37.28
C ARG A 2 -28.27 54.02 -37.22
N LYS A 3 -28.19 53.34 -36.07
CA LYS A 3 -29.24 52.66 -35.27
C LYS A 3 -30.28 51.87 -36.11
N CYS A 4 -30.18 50.54 -36.08
CA CYS A 4 -31.34 49.64 -36.04
C CYS A 4 -30.96 48.37 -35.25
N TRP A 5 -31.79 48.04 -34.27
CA TRP A 5 -31.66 46.93 -33.32
C TRP A 5 -32.87 46.00 -33.54
N LEU A 6 -32.76 44.74 -33.08
CA LEU A 6 -33.81 43.70 -32.94
C LEU A 6 -34.20 42.95 -34.23
N ALA A 7 -34.47 41.64 -34.27
CA ALA A 7 -34.38 40.54 -33.29
C ALA A 7 -34.79 39.21 -34.00
N PHE A 8 -34.65 38.08 -33.29
CA PHE A 8 -35.34 36.78 -33.45
C PHE A 8 -34.69 35.63 -34.26
N GLY A 9 -33.99 34.76 -33.48
CA GLY A 9 -33.99 33.28 -33.57
C GLY A 9 -33.17 32.60 -34.67
N PRO A 10 -32.70 31.33 -34.52
CA PRO A 10 -33.04 30.32 -33.50
C PRO A 10 -31.80 29.87 -32.67
N LYS A 11 -31.74 30.29 -31.41
CA LYS A 11 -30.71 29.90 -30.42
C LYS A 11 -31.07 28.58 -29.69
N SER A 12 -31.63 27.61 -30.39
CA SER A 12 -32.24 26.42 -29.75
C SER A 12 -31.74 25.08 -30.29
N LEU A 13 -30.61 25.04 -30.98
CA LEU A 13 -30.02 23.79 -31.49
C LEU A 13 -28.52 23.63 -31.21
N LEU A 14 -27.82 24.68 -30.75
CA LEU A 14 -26.40 24.58 -30.38
C LEU A 14 -26.16 24.23 -28.91
N SER A 15 -27.18 24.24 -28.06
CA SER A 15 -27.01 24.05 -26.61
C SER A 15 -27.07 22.59 -26.13
N LEU A 16 -27.26 21.62 -27.03
CA LEU A 16 -27.44 20.21 -26.63
C LEU A 16 -26.19 19.32 -26.84
N VAL A 17 -25.12 19.81 -27.48
CA VAL A 17 -23.94 18.97 -27.79
C VAL A 17 -22.79 19.17 -26.79
N VAL A 18 -22.79 20.25 -26.00
CA VAL A 18 -21.71 20.52 -25.03
C VAL A 18 -21.98 19.86 -23.66
N ALA A 19 -23.20 19.41 -23.38
CA ALA A 19 -23.55 18.68 -22.15
C ALA A 19 -23.22 17.17 -22.19
N ALA A 20 -22.69 16.66 -23.31
CA ALA A 20 -22.37 15.24 -23.51
C ALA A 20 -20.86 14.92 -23.40
N GLY A 21 -20.03 15.89 -22.99
CA GLY A 21 -18.57 15.74 -22.86
C GLY A 21 -18.05 15.57 -21.42
N MET A 22 -18.95 15.40 -20.44
CA MET A 22 -18.61 15.39 -19.01
C MET A 22 -19.14 14.12 -18.32
N ALA A 23 -18.90 12.95 -18.89
CA ALA A 23 -19.39 11.68 -18.34
C ALA A 23 -18.44 10.48 -18.48
N CYS A 24 -17.16 10.70 -18.80
CA CYS A 24 -16.16 9.63 -18.88
C CYS A 24 -14.86 10.00 -18.16
N VAL A 25 -14.93 10.32 -16.87
CA VAL A 25 -13.81 10.02 -15.97
C VAL A 25 -14.17 8.72 -15.30
N LEU A 26 -13.94 7.63 -16.04
CA LEU A 26 -14.03 6.29 -15.49
C LEU A 26 -13.05 6.22 -14.33
N VAL A 27 -13.63 5.95 -13.17
CA VAL A 27 -13.00 5.60 -11.91
C VAL A 27 -11.93 4.54 -12.17
N ALA A 28 -10.68 4.97 -12.32
CA ALA A 28 -9.51 4.12 -12.17
C ALA A 28 -9.26 3.93 -10.67
N CYS A 29 -10.22 3.33 -9.96
CA CYS A 29 -9.90 2.66 -8.72
C CYS A 29 -9.10 1.43 -9.11
N ALA A 30 -7.77 1.55 -9.11
CA ALA A 30 -6.86 0.42 -9.01
C ALA A 30 -7.17 -0.29 -7.69
N SER A 31 -8.21 -1.13 -7.71
CA SER A 31 -8.61 -1.96 -6.59
C SER A 31 -7.54 -3.02 -6.44
N THR A 32 -6.54 -2.75 -5.60
CA THR A 32 -5.60 -3.77 -5.13
C THR A 32 -6.44 -4.81 -4.39
N SER A 33 -6.76 -5.90 -5.08
CA SER A 33 -7.52 -7.02 -4.53
C SER A 33 -6.63 -7.78 -3.57
N GLN A 34 -6.65 -7.38 -2.30
CA GLN A 34 -5.95 -8.09 -1.26
C GLN A 34 -6.65 -9.43 -1.00
N ALA A 35 -5.93 -10.53 -1.17
CA ALA A 35 -6.49 -11.89 -1.08
C ALA A 35 -7.20 -12.12 0.28
N LYS A 36 -8.47 -12.56 0.23
CA LYS A 36 -9.32 -12.78 1.42
C LYS A 36 -8.99 -14.05 2.22
N LYS A 37 -8.21 -14.99 1.66
CA LYS A 37 -7.78 -16.22 2.34
C LYS A 37 -6.40 -16.64 1.82
N THR A 38 -5.36 -16.38 2.59
CA THR A 38 -4.01 -16.86 2.32
C THR A 38 -3.64 -17.95 3.31
N SER A 39 -2.93 -18.98 2.86
CA SER A 39 -2.20 -19.88 3.76
C SER A 39 -1.21 -19.04 4.57
N THR A 40 -1.05 -19.36 5.86
CA THR A 40 -0.11 -18.64 6.72
C THR A 40 1.32 -18.90 6.26
N SER A 41 2.16 -17.87 6.25
CA SER A 41 3.55 -17.97 5.79
C SER A 41 4.50 -18.58 6.84
N GLY A 42 4.06 -18.72 8.08
CA GLY A 42 4.87 -19.17 9.21
C GLY A 42 5.73 -18.09 9.87
N PHE A 43 5.77 -16.87 9.31
CA PHE A 43 6.57 -15.75 9.85
C PHE A 43 6.18 -15.32 11.27
N LEU A 44 4.87 -15.27 11.56
CA LEU A 44 4.35 -14.78 12.85
C LEU A 44 4.30 -15.86 13.93
N GLY A 45 4.50 -17.14 13.57
CA GLY A 45 4.30 -18.28 14.48
C GLY A 45 2.83 -18.54 14.80
N ASP A 46 2.18 -17.60 15.50
CA ASP A 46 0.76 -17.64 15.86
C ASP A 46 -0.04 -16.51 15.19
N TYR A 47 -1.02 -16.89 14.37
CA TYR A 47 -1.89 -15.97 13.63
C TYR A 47 -3.27 -15.79 14.29
N SER A 48 -3.57 -16.53 15.36
CA SER A 48 -4.91 -16.57 15.98
C SER A 48 -5.33 -15.25 16.64
N GLN A 49 -4.35 -14.41 16.98
CA GLN A 49 -4.56 -13.12 17.64
C GLN A 49 -4.88 -12.00 16.65
N LEU A 50 -4.66 -12.22 15.35
CA LEU A 50 -4.90 -11.21 14.32
C LEU A 50 -6.40 -10.98 14.11
N ARG A 51 -6.79 -9.71 14.01
CA ARG A 51 -8.17 -9.29 13.76
C ARG A 51 -8.23 -8.42 12.50
N PRO A 52 -9.38 -8.36 11.80
CA PRO A 52 -9.54 -7.43 10.69
C PRO A 52 -9.22 -5.99 11.11
N GLY A 53 -8.35 -5.31 10.35
CA GLY A 53 -8.09 -3.88 10.53
C GLY A 53 -9.24 -3.01 10.03
N LYS A 54 -9.24 -1.75 10.46
CA LYS A 54 -10.15 -0.71 9.96
C LYS A 54 -9.65 -0.14 8.62
N GLU A 55 -10.44 0.75 8.02
CA GLU A 55 -10.02 1.49 6.83
C GLU A 55 -8.69 2.23 7.08
N GLY A 56 -7.76 2.12 6.13
CA GLY A 56 -6.40 2.67 6.25
C GLY A 56 -5.44 1.85 7.13
N GLN A 57 -5.90 0.76 7.76
CA GLN A 57 -5.04 -0.16 8.51
C GLN A 57 -4.69 -1.40 7.70
N ALA A 58 -3.71 -2.17 8.20
CA ALA A 58 -3.41 -3.48 7.66
C ALA A 58 -4.65 -4.40 7.72
N GLN A 59 -4.86 -5.22 6.69
CA GLN A 59 -6.01 -6.11 6.56
C GLN A 59 -6.21 -6.99 7.80
N LEU A 60 -5.12 -7.53 8.33
CA LEU A 60 -5.09 -8.26 9.59
C LEU A 60 -4.08 -7.57 10.51
N LEU A 61 -4.55 -7.21 11.70
CA LEU A 61 -3.81 -6.41 12.66
C LEU A 61 -4.00 -6.99 14.06
N PHE A 62 -2.91 -7.04 14.80
CA PHE A 62 -2.92 -7.23 16.24
C PHE A 62 -2.14 -6.10 16.88
N ILE A 63 -2.72 -5.47 17.90
CA ILE A 63 -2.07 -4.49 18.74
C ILE A 63 -2.20 -5.00 20.17
N ASN A 64 -1.07 -5.15 20.86
CA ASN A 64 -1.09 -5.45 22.28
C ASN A 64 -1.66 -4.21 23.02
N PRO A 65 -2.79 -4.34 23.75
CA PRO A 65 -3.39 -3.20 24.46
C PRO A 65 -2.51 -2.64 25.57
N GLU A 66 -1.53 -3.40 26.07
CA GLU A 66 -0.59 -2.98 27.11
C GLU A 66 0.64 -2.26 26.53
N ALA A 67 0.80 -2.24 25.21
CA ALA A 67 1.95 -1.63 24.57
C ALA A 67 1.91 -0.09 24.64
N GLN A 68 2.93 0.49 25.25
CA GLN A 68 3.11 1.94 25.36
C GLN A 68 3.95 2.44 24.19
N PHE A 69 3.30 2.71 23.05
CA PHE A 69 4.00 3.12 21.82
C PHE A 69 4.78 4.44 21.97
N SER A 70 4.28 5.36 22.78
CA SER A 70 4.93 6.65 23.06
C SER A 70 6.24 6.52 23.84
N ALA A 71 6.53 5.37 24.44
CA ALA A 71 7.79 5.13 25.14
C ALA A 71 8.95 4.79 24.19
N TYR A 72 8.66 4.50 22.92
CA TYR A 72 9.69 4.18 21.93
C TYR A 72 10.11 5.43 21.15
N THR A 73 11.41 5.66 21.06
CA THR A 73 12.01 6.80 20.35
C THR A 73 12.97 6.35 19.25
N SER A 74 13.37 5.08 19.26
CA SER A 74 14.28 4.50 18.29
C SER A 74 13.76 3.17 17.74
N ILE A 75 14.23 2.83 16.54
CA ILE A 75 13.90 1.59 15.85
C ILE A 75 15.17 0.81 15.56
N LEU A 76 15.22 -0.42 16.05
CA LEU A 76 16.14 -1.45 15.56
C LEU A 76 15.42 -2.25 14.48
N MET A 77 15.77 -2.00 13.21
CA MET A 77 15.15 -2.69 12.08
C MET A 77 15.98 -3.91 11.69
N ASP A 78 15.38 -5.08 11.80
CA ASP A 78 15.96 -6.32 11.29
C ASP A 78 15.93 -6.33 9.76
N PRO A 79 16.86 -7.07 9.10
CA PRO A 79 16.78 -7.33 7.67
C PRO A 79 15.42 -7.89 7.28
N ILE A 80 14.90 -7.45 6.14
CA ILE A 80 13.62 -7.91 5.61
C ILE A 80 13.78 -9.34 5.10
N SER A 81 12.96 -10.25 5.61
CA SER A 81 13.02 -11.68 5.27
C SER A 81 12.03 -12.05 4.16
N VAL A 82 12.39 -12.99 3.30
CA VAL A 82 11.48 -13.52 2.28
C VAL A 82 10.98 -14.90 2.71
N TYR A 83 9.65 -15.05 2.74
CA TYR A 83 8.96 -16.31 3.05
C TYR A 83 8.15 -16.75 1.84
N ALA A 84 8.83 -17.52 0.98
CA ALA A 84 8.23 -18.19 -0.16
C ALA A 84 7.50 -19.48 0.28
N SER A 85 6.35 -19.77 -0.32
CA SER A 85 5.63 -21.03 -0.06
C SER A 85 6.41 -22.20 -0.66
N THR A 86 6.29 -23.40 -0.08
CA THR A 86 7.01 -24.60 -0.55
C THR A 86 6.45 -25.21 -1.85
N GLY A 87 5.34 -24.69 -2.37
CA GLY A 87 4.69 -25.15 -3.59
C GLY A 87 4.99 -24.29 -4.82
N ASP A 88 3.96 -24.03 -5.63
CA ASP A 88 4.04 -23.14 -6.79
C ASP A 88 4.15 -21.68 -6.34
N SER A 89 5.39 -21.29 -6.04
CA SER A 89 5.77 -20.00 -5.48
C SER A 89 6.24 -19.05 -6.58
N ALA A 90 5.53 -17.94 -6.78
CA ALA A 90 5.97 -16.85 -7.65
C ALA A 90 7.22 -16.14 -7.06
N LEU A 91 7.24 -15.88 -5.75
CA LEU A 91 8.41 -15.31 -5.07
C LEU A 91 9.61 -16.26 -5.10
N GLY A 92 9.39 -17.57 -4.97
CA GLY A 92 10.45 -18.58 -5.02
C GLY A 92 11.04 -18.78 -6.42
N LYS A 93 10.28 -18.45 -7.47
CA LYS A 93 10.72 -18.54 -8.87
C LYS A 93 11.25 -17.22 -9.43
N ALA A 94 11.01 -16.11 -8.74
CA ALA A 94 11.44 -14.79 -9.18
C ALA A 94 12.98 -14.71 -9.25
N PRO A 95 13.53 -13.93 -10.19
CA PRO A 95 14.97 -13.67 -10.24
C PRO A 95 15.47 -13.05 -8.93
N LYS A 96 16.64 -13.50 -8.46
CA LYS A 96 17.20 -13.07 -7.16
C LYS A 96 17.48 -11.57 -7.11
N ASP A 97 17.92 -11.01 -8.23
CA ASP A 97 18.16 -9.58 -8.44
C ASP A 97 16.87 -8.77 -8.26
N GLN A 98 15.76 -9.21 -8.85
CA GLN A 98 14.46 -8.55 -8.69
C GLN A 98 13.95 -8.60 -7.24
N ILE A 99 14.10 -9.75 -6.57
CA ILE A 99 13.76 -9.88 -5.15
C ILE A 99 14.64 -8.94 -4.31
N GLN A 100 15.94 -8.88 -4.59
CA GLN A 100 16.84 -7.99 -3.86
C GLN A 100 16.50 -6.51 -4.08
N GLU A 101 16.15 -6.12 -5.29
CA GLU A 101 15.70 -4.76 -5.61
C GLU A 101 14.44 -4.39 -4.84
N LEU A 102 13.45 -5.28 -4.81
CA LEU A 102 12.22 -5.09 -4.03
C LEU A 102 12.50 -4.98 -2.52
N LEU A 103 13.40 -5.79 -1.98
CA LEU A 103 13.80 -5.72 -0.56
C LEU A 103 14.50 -4.39 -0.25
N ASN A 104 15.41 -3.95 -1.13
CA ASN A 104 16.11 -2.68 -0.97
C ASN A 104 15.13 -1.51 -1.03
N TYR A 105 14.19 -1.52 -1.96
CA TYR A 105 13.14 -0.52 -2.08
C TYR A 105 12.28 -0.46 -0.82
N LEU A 106 11.87 -1.60 -0.28
CA LEU A 106 11.06 -1.66 0.94
C LEU A 106 11.84 -1.17 2.16
N ASP A 107 13.10 -1.58 2.33
CA ASP A 107 13.95 -1.08 3.42
C ASP A 107 14.11 0.44 3.36
N ALA A 108 14.46 0.98 2.18
CA ALA A 108 14.60 2.41 1.97
C ALA A 108 13.29 3.18 2.25
N THR A 109 12.16 2.67 1.77
CA THR A 109 10.85 3.29 1.96
C THR A 109 10.45 3.31 3.44
N VAL A 110 10.66 2.21 4.16
CA VAL A 110 10.34 2.14 5.60
C VAL A 110 11.19 3.13 6.37
N ARG A 111 12.49 3.22 6.05
CA ARG A 111 13.39 4.19 6.67
C ARG A 111 12.97 5.62 6.37
N ASP A 112 12.67 5.95 5.11
CA ASP A 112 12.17 7.27 4.70
C ASP A 112 10.96 7.66 5.55
N LYS A 113 9.92 6.81 5.58
CA LYS A 113 8.65 7.14 6.24
C LYS A 113 8.74 7.24 7.76
N LEU A 114 9.65 6.50 8.40
CA LEU A 114 9.75 6.48 9.86
C LEU A 114 10.87 7.37 10.41
N SER A 115 11.81 7.82 9.56
CA SER A 115 12.96 8.65 9.98
C SER A 115 12.57 10.02 10.54
N GLY A 116 11.39 10.54 10.21
CA GLY A 116 10.89 11.80 10.76
C GLY A 116 10.51 11.70 12.24
N ASP A 117 10.05 10.53 12.69
CA ASP A 117 9.52 10.33 14.04
C ASP A 117 10.44 9.48 14.93
N TYR A 118 11.33 8.67 14.35
CA TYR A 118 12.16 7.70 15.06
C TYR A 118 13.62 7.70 14.61
N THR A 119 14.53 7.45 15.54
CA THR A 119 15.95 7.25 15.23
C THR A 119 16.24 5.77 14.95
N PHE A 120 16.81 5.44 13.79
CA PHE A 120 17.27 4.08 13.52
C PHE A 120 18.57 3.78 14.25
N VAL A 121 18.61 2.65 14.97
CA VAL A 121 19.78 2.18 15.74
C VAL A 121 20.17 0.77 15.31
N THR A 122 21.44 0.41 15.52
CA THR A 122 21.98 -0.93 15.21
C THR A 122 22.08 -1.84 16.42
N THR A 123 21.87 -1.31 17.62
CA THR A 123 22.05 -2.03 18.89
C THR A 123 20.77 -1.88 19.73
N PRO A 124 20.27 -2.96 20.35
CA PRO A 124 19.13 -2.86 21.27
C PRO A 124 19.43 -1.96 22.47
N GLY A 125 18.42 -1.21 22.93
CA GLY A 125 18.54 -0.36 24.12
C GLY A 125 17.18 0.08 24.68
N PRO A 126 17.19 0.81 25.81
CA PRO A 126 15.96 1.39 26.38
C PRO A 126 15.25 2.28 25.35
N GLY A 127 13.92 2.18 25.27
CA GLY A 127 13.13 2.95 24.31
C GLY A 127 13.29 2.54 22.84
N THR A 128 13.97 1.41 22.55
CA THR A 128 14.15 0.90 21.19
C THR A 128 13.08 -0.15 20.85
N MET A 129 12.27 0.13 19.82
CA MET A 129 11.36 -0.85 19.23
C MET A 129 12.13 -1.71 18.22
N ARG A 130 11.90 -3.03 18.22
CA ARG A 130 12.43 -3.92 17.18
C ARG A 130 11.40 -4.09 16.06
N LEU A 131 11.75 -3.67 14.85
CA LEU A 131 10.92 -3.79 13.66
C LEU A 131 11.35 -5.01 12.83
N ARG A 132 10.42 -5.94 12.63
CA ARG A 132 10.61 -7.14 11.81
C ARG A 132 9.62 -7.14 10.66
N ILE A 133 10.11 -7.26 9.44
CA ILE A 133 9.30 -7.27 8.22
C ILE A 133 9.59 -8.53 7.44
N ALA A 134 8.54 -9.13 6.87
CA ALA A 134 8.66 -10.25 5.95
C ALA A 134 7.84 -10.03 4.68
N LEU A 135 8.46 -10.29 3.54
CA LEU A 135 7.77 -10.44 2.27
C LEU A 135 7.26 -11.87 2.17
N THR A 136 5.93 -12.03 2.16
CA THR A 136 5.27 -13.33 2.17
C THR A 136 4.43 -13.50 0.92
N GLU A 137 4.31 -14.72 0.42
CA GLU A 137 3.37 -14.97 -0.67
C GLU A 137 1.92 -14.95 -0.22
N ALA A 138 1.11 -14.18 -0.94
CA ALA A 138 -0.33 -14.29 -0.91
C ALA A 138 -0.78 -14.94 -2.23
N LYS A 139 -1.46 -16.09 -2.16
CA LYS A 139 -2.08 -16.69 -3.35
C LYS A 139 -3.05 -15.67 -3.97
N GLY A 140 -2.73 -15.18 -5.18
CA GLY A 140 -3.51 -14.16 -5.89
C GLY A 140 -2.94 -12.73 -5.85
N ALA A 141 -1.77 -12.50 -5.24
CA ALA A 141 -1.02 -11.28 -5.46
C ALA A 141 -0.33 -11.36 -6.84
N ASN A 142 -0.78 -10.55 -7.80
CA ASN A 142 0.01 -10.23 -8.98
C ASN A 142 0.78 -8.94 -8.65
N PRO A 143 2.07 -9.02 -8.26
CA PRO A 143 2.89 -7.83 -8.21
C PRO A 143 3.18 -7.42 -9.65
N ASP A 144 2.30 -6.62 -10.25
CA ASP A 144 2.63 -5.88 -11.45
C ASP A 144 3.57 -4.74 -11.02
N ILE A 145 4.87 -5.02 -11.05
CA ILE A 145 5.93 -4.05 -10.83
C ILE A 145 6.34 -3.55 -12.22
N SER A 146 5.47 -2.76 -12.84
CA SER A 146 5.83 -2.06 -14.08
C SER A 146 6.56 -0.74 -13.73
N PRO A 147 7.66 -0.40 -14.44
CA PRO A 147 8.42 0.84 -14.24
C PRO A 147 7.66 2.10 -14.71
#